data_AF-A0A4Q5H9Q0-F1
#
_entry.id   AF-A0A4Q5H9Q0-F1
#
_cell.length_a   1.000
_cell.length_b   1.000
_cell.length_c   1.000
_cell.angle_alpha   90.00
_cell.angle_beta   90.00
_cell.angle_gamma   90.00
#
_symmetry.space_group_name_H-M   'P 1'
#
loop_
_entity.id
_entity.type
_entity.pdbx_description
1 polymer ?
#
loop_
_entity_poly.entity_id
_entity_poly.type
_entity_poly.pdbx_seq_one_letter_code
_entity_poly.pdbx_strand_id
1 'polypeptide(L)'
;QTNGELSDSFEGRQVTPGHDIEAMWFIMDLGKRLHRPELIEKAKNVTLTMLEYGWDKEFGGIYYFMDRKGYPPQQLEWDQKLWWVHIETLISLLKAYQLTGDKKCLEWFEKVHDYTWNHFKDPEYAEWYGYLNRRGEVLLPLKGGKWKGCFHVPRGLYQCWTVLEEIIKSE
;
A
#
# COMPACT_ATOMS: atom_id res chain seq x y z
N GLN A 1 -28.08 -6.98 -3.21
CA GLN A 1 -29.06 -7.07 -2.11
C GLN A 1 -29.53 -5.64 -1.81
N THR A 2 -30.83 -5.40 -1.59
CA THR A 2 -31.41 -4.05 -1.40
C THR A 2 -31.68 -3.68 0.07
N ASN A 3 -31.38 -4.60 1.00
CA ASN A 3 -31.59 -4.46 2.44
C ASN A 3 -30.37 -3.87 3.20
N GLY A 4 -29.33 -3.43 2.50
CA GLY A 4 -28.10 -2.91 3.10
C GLY A 4 -27.14 -3.96 3.66
N GLU A 5 -27.44 -5.26 3.49
CA GLU A 5 -26.54 -6.33 3.86
C GLU A 5 -25.35 -6.42 2.90
N LEU A 6 -24.20 -6.82 3.44
CA LEU A 6 -23.00 -7.03 2.63
C LEU A 6 -23.19 -8.28 1.77
N SER A 7 -22.91 -8.16 0.46
CA SER A 7 -22.98 -9.29 -0.47
C SER A 7 -22.05 -10.43 -0.02
N ASP A 8 -22.59 -11.65 0.05
CA ASP A 8 -21.85 -12.86 0.39
C ASP A 8 -21.45 -13.65 -0.88
N SER A 9 -20.85 -12.95 -1.85
CA SER A 9 -20.22 -13.53 -3.04
C SER A 9 -18.70 -13.37 -2.99
N PHE A 10 -17.96 -13.97 -3.93
CA PHE A 10 -16.51 -13.74 -4.04
C PHE A 10 -16.19 -12.25 -4.19
N GLU A 11 -16.91 -11.54 -5.06
CA GLU A 11 -16.73 -10.11 -5.30
C GLU A 11 -17.11 -9.26 -4.08
N GLY A 12 -18.19 -9.62 -3.39
CA GLY A 12 -18.65 -8.92 -2.19
C GLY A 12 -17.78 -9.13 -0.94
N ARG A 13 -16.85 -10.09 -0.99
CA ARG A 13 -15.90 -10.37 0.09
C ARG A 13 -14.46 -10.04 -0.25
N GLN A 14 -14.15 -9.77 -1.51
CA GLN A 14 -12.80 -9.43 -1.95
C GLN A 14 -12.32 -8.14 -1.29
N VAL A 15 -11.10 -8.20 -0.77
CA VAL A 15 -10.35 -7.08 -0.23
C VAL A 15 -9.05 -6.98 -1.01
N THR A 16 -8.64 -5.75 -1.35
CA THR A 16 -7.37 -5.48 -2.03
C THR A 16 -6.61 -4.48 -1.16
N PRO A 17 -5.79 -4.94 -0.19
CA PRO A 17 -5.19 -4.06 0.82
C PRO A 17 -4.45 -2.86 0.21
N GLY A 18 -3.73 -3.05 -0.90
CA GLY A 18 -3.04 -1.98 -1.60
C GLY A 18 -3.96 -0.89 -2.15
N HIS A 19 -5.13 -1.25 -2.72
CA HIS A 19 -6.09 -0.26 -3.21
C HIS A 19 -6.78 0.48 -2.06
N ASP A 20 -7.09 -0.24 -0.96
CA ASP A 20 -7.67 0.39 0.22
C ASP A 20 -6.71 1.45 0.79
N ILE A 21 -5.41 1.12 0.87
CA ILE A 21 -4.36 2.02 1.34
C ILE A 21 -4.09 3.18 0.37
N GLU A 22 -4.09 2.93 -0.95
CA GLU A 22 -3.95 3.98 -1.98
C GLU A 22 -5.10 5.00 -1.86
N ALA A 23 -6.33 4.51 -1.75
CA ALA A 23 -7.51 5.36 -1.59
C ALA A 23 -7.38 6.25 -0.34
N MET A 24 -6.81 5.73 0.76
CA MET A 24 -6.70 6.51 1.99
C MET A 24 -5.77 7.70 1.87
N TRP A 25 -4.67 7.62 1.11
CA TRP A 25 -3.82 8.80 0.94
C TRP A 25 -4.47 9.88 0.05
N PHE A 26 -5.34 9.49 -0.89
CA PHE A 26 -6.23 10.46 -1.56
C PHE A 26 -7.20 11.13 -0.58
N ILE A 27 -7.79 10.37 0.35
CA ILE A 27 -8.68 10.93 1.38
C ILE A 27 -7.92 11.87 2.33
N MET A 28 -6.68 11.56 2.68
CA MET A 28 -5.84 12.45 3.48
C MET A 28 -5.54 13.76 2.75
N ASP A 29 -5.18 13.71 1.46
CA ASP A 29 -4.98 14.91 0.64
C ASP A 29 -6.26 15.76 0.54
N LEU A 30 -7.42 15.10 0.38
CA LEU A 30 -8.71 15.77 0.37
C LEU A 30 -9.03 16.40 1.75
N GLY A 31 -8.75 15.68 2.84
CA GLY A 31 -8.91 16.16 4.21
C GLY A 31 -8.08 17.41 4.47
N LYS A 32 -6.81 17.44 4.02
CA LYS A 32 -5.94 18.62 4.10
C LYS A 32 -6.54 19.80 3.34
N ARG A 33 -6.97 19.59 2.10
CA ARG A 33 -7.54 20.64 1.22
C ARG A 33 -8.87 21.21 1.72
N LEU A 34 -9.69 20.39 2.38
CA LEU A 34 -10.99 20.79 2.91
C LEU A 34 -10.94 21.23 4.38
N HIS A 35 -9.75 21.24 5.00
CA HIS A 35 -9.57 21.52 6.44
C HIS A 35 -10.42 20.60 7.34
N ARG A 36 -10.43 19.29 7.02
CA ARG A 36 -11.20 18.25 7.72
C ARG A 36 -10.27 17.25 8.42
N PRO A 37 -9.70 17.60 9.59
CA PRO A 37 -8.76 16.73 10.30
C PRO A 37 -9.38 15.38 10.70
N GLU A 38 -10.69 15.31 10.92
CA GLU A 38 -11.39 14.07 11.23
C GLU A 38 -11.39 13.08 10.05
N LEU A 39 -11.35 13.57 8.80
CA LEU A 39 -11.19 12.70 7.62
C LEU A 39 -9.77 12.15 7.53
N ILE A 40 -8.76 12.97 7.87
CA ILE A 40 -7.36 12.57 7.89
C ILE A 40 -7.17 11.46 8.92
N GLU A 41 -7.66 11.67 10.15
CA GLU A 41 -7.57 10.66 11.23
C GLU A 41 -8.25 9.35 10.86
N LYS A 42 -9.45 9.44 10.26
CA LYS A 42 -10.17 8.24 9.81
C LYS A 42 -9.38 7.50 8.72
N ALA A 43 -8.85 8.21 7.72
CA ALA A 43 -8.07 7.61 6.64
C ALA A 43 -6.79 6.95 7.17
N LYS A 44 -6.06 7.63 8.06
CA LYS A 44 -4.87 7.09 8.72
C LYS A 44 -5.19 5.81 9.50
N ASN A 45 -6.30 5.79 10.26
CA ASN A 45 -6.72 4.59 10.99
C ASN A 45 -7.09 3.43 10.06
N VAL A 46 -7.73 3.70 8.91
CA VAL A 46 -8.02 2.69 7.89
C VAL A 46 -6.73 2.17 7.25
N THR A 47 -5.77 3.04 6.92
CA THR A 47 -4.44 2.64 6.42
C THR A 47 -3.76 1.67 7.37
N LEU A 48 -3.67 1.99 8.67
CA LEU A 48 -3.05 1.11 9.65
C LEU A 48 -3.80 -0.22 9.80
N THR A 49 -5.14 -0.17 9.83
CA THR A 49 -5.97 -1.38 9.92
C THR A 49 -5.74 -2.30 8.72
N MET A 50 -5.69 -1.74 7.51
CA MET A 50 -5.54 -2.53 6.30
C MET A 50 -4.12 -3.03 6.08
N LEU A 51 -3.14 -2.26 6.52
CA LEU A 51 -1.76 -2.72 6.56
C LEU A 51 -1.58 -3.88 7.54
N GLU A 52 -2.13 -3.78 8.76
CA GLU A 52 -2.09 -4.87 9.74
C GLU A 52 -2.82 -6.13 9.27
N TYR A 53 -3.97 -5.96 8.62
CA TYR A 53 -4.75 -7.06 8.05
C TYR A 53 -4.03 -7.73 6.86
N GLY A 54 -3.45 -6.92 5.96
CA GLY A 54 -2.82 -7.37 4.73
C GLY A 54 -1.38 -7.87 4.85
N TRP A 55 -0.70 -7.60 5.98
CA TRP A 55 0.71 -7.94 6.15
C TRP A 55 0.92 -9.46 6.36
N ASP A 56 1.74 -10.06 5.51
CA ASP A 56 2.19 -11.44 5.64
C ASP A 56 3.21 -11.55 6.78
N LYS A 57 2.82 -12.19 7.88
CA LYS A 57 3.67 -12.35 9.08
C LYS A 57 4.78 -13.38 8.89
N GLU A 58 4.71 -14.23 7.87
CA GLU A 58 5.69 -15.29 7.62
C GLU A 58 6.79 -14.79 6.68
N PHE A 59 6.42 -14.20 5.55
CA PHE A 59 7.37 -13.76 4.52
C PHE A 59 7.55 -12.24 4.42
N GLY A 60 6.81 -11.45 5.19
CA GLY A 60 6.77 -10.00 5.03
C GLY A 60 6.03 -9.55 3.77
N GLY A 61 5.82 -8.24 3.63
CA GLY A 61 5.08 -7.67 2.52
C GLY A 61 3.57 -7.85 2.63
N ILE A 62 2.85 -7.23 1.69
CA ILE A 62 1.39 -7.12 1.71
C ILE A 62 0.80 -8.06 0.67
N TYR A 63 -0.19 -8.87 1.06
CA TYR A 63 -0.94 -9.73 0.15
C TYR A 63 -1.65 -8.91 -0.93
N TYR A 64 -1.76 -9.47 -2.13
CA TYR A 64 -2.42 -8.79 -3.24
C TYR A 64 -3.95 -8.78 -3.07
N PHE A 65 -4.54 -9.93 -2.77
CA PHE A 65 -5.97 -10.08 -2.53
C PHE A 65 -6.26 -10.90 -1.28
N MET A 66 -7.37 -10.59 -0.62
CA MET A 66 -7.85 -11.33 0.55
C MET A 66 -9.37 -11.46 0.52
N ASP A 67 -9.91 -12.39 1.30
CA ASP A 67 -11.34 -12.53 1.54
C ASP A 67 -11.67 -12.08 2.97
N ARG A 68 -12.61 -11.15 3.12
CA ARG A 68 -12.98 -10.57 4.43
C ARG A 68 -13.50 -11.58 5.46
N LYS A 69 -13.94 -12.77 5.04
CA LYS A 69 -14.35 -13.88 5.91
C LYS A 69 -13.26 -14.97 6.05
N GLY A 70 -12.12 -14.81 5.38
CA GLY A 70 -11.02 -15.78 5.41
C GLY A 70 -11.26 -17.03 4.55
N TYR A 71 -12.21 -16.97 3.61
CA TYR A 71 -12.40 -18.07 2.65
C TYR A 71 -11.32 -18.05 1.55
N PRO A 72 -11.12 -19.17 0.84
CA PRO A 72 -10.20 -19.21 -0.29
C PRO A 72 -10.55 -18.14 -1.35
N PRO A 73 -9.62 -17.23 -1.70
CA PRO A 73 -9.84 -16.26 -2.78
C PRO A 73 -9.97 -16.93 -4.14
N GLN A 74 -10.68 -16.29 -5.08
CA GLN A 74 -10.79 -16.77 -6.45
C GLN A 74 -9.53 -16.48 -7.29
N GLN A 75 -8.76 -15.46 -6.90
CA GLN A 75 -7.54 -15.04 -7.56
C GLN A 75 -6.41 -16.02 -7.27
N LEU A 76 -5.76 -16.54 -8.31
CA LEU A 76 -4.60 -17.42 -8.12
C LEU A 76 -3.38 -16.65 -7.60
N GLU A 77 -3.33 -15.36 -7.88
CA GLU A 77 -2.29 -14.41 -7.50
C GLU A 77 -2.51 -13.76 -6.13
N TRP A 78 -3.48 -14.20 -5.33
CA TRP A 78 -3.89 -13.54 -4.09
C TRP A 78 -2.73 -13.31 -3.11
N ASP A 79 -1.76 -14.23 -3.08
CA ASP A 79 -0.64 -14.20 -2.15
C ASP A 79 0.62 -13.50 -2.68
N GLN A 80 0.59 -13.04 -3.93
CA GLN A 80 1.72 -12.36 -4.56
C GLN A 80 2.01 -11.01 -3.92
N LYS A 81 3.25 -10.54 -4.10
CA LYS A 81 3.72 -9.26 -3.56
C LYS A 81 4.00 -8.34 -4.75
N LEU A 82 3.22 -7.26 -4.88
CA LEU A 82 3.27 -6.36 -6.04
C LEU A 82 3.90 -5.01 -5.68
N TRP A 83 4.73 -4.50 -6.59
CA TRP A 83 5.47 -3.25 -6.42
C TRP A 83 4.59 -2.06 -6.05
N TRP A 84 3.44 -1.92 -6.71
CA TRP A 84 2.57 -0.76 -6.55
C TRP A 84 1.89 -0.78 -5.18
N VAL A 85 1.47 -1.96 -4.68
CA VAL A 85 0.87 -2.11 -3.35
C VAL A 85 1.78 -1.53 -2.28
N HIS A 86 3.08 -1.82 -2.40
CA HIS A 86 4.06 -1.42 -1.41
C HIS A 86 4.41 0.07 -1.53
N ILE A 87 4.60 0.60 -2.74
CA ILE A 87 4.93 2.02 -2.90
C ILE A 87 3.77 2.95 -2.55
N GLU A 88 2.52 2.56 -2.82
CA GLU A 88 1.34 3.31 -2.35
C GLU A 88 1.26 3.32 -0.82
N THR A 89 1.66 2.22 -0.19
CA THR A 89 1.73 2.13 1.28
C THR A 89 2.79 3.06 1.84
N LEU A 90 3.97 3.19 1.21
CA LEU A 90 4.99 4.15 1.61
C LEU A 90 4.46 5.60 1.58
N ILE A 91 3.76 5.97 0.50
CA ILE A 91 3.14 7.30 0.38
C ILE A 91 2.13 7.52 1.51
N SER A 92 1.23 6.55 1.72
CA SER A 92 0.16 6.64 2.70
C SER A 92 0.69 6.79 4.12
N LEU A 93 1.71 6.02 4.50
CA LEU A 93 2.32 6.08 5.83
C LEU A 93 3.07 7.40 6.07
N LEU A 94 3.82 7.90 5.09
CA LEU A 94 4.48 9.20 5.22
C LEU A 94 3.47 10.36 5.36
N LYS A 95 2.43 10.37 4.53
CA LYS A 95 1.37 11.41 4.63
C LYS A 95 0.62 11.31 5.96
N ALA A 96 0.32 10.11 6.40
CA ALA A 96 -0.30 9.90 7.70
C ALA A 96 0.57 10.45 8.84
N TYR A 97 1.86 10.12 8.86
CA TYR A 97 2.80 10.66 9.84
C TYR A 97 2.89 12.18 9.77
N GLN A 98 3.08 12.74 8.57
CA GLN A 98 3.17 14.18 8.35
C GLN A 98 1.94 14.93 8.90
N LEU A 99 0.75 14.43 8.62
CA LEU A 99 -0.50 15.15 8.89
C LEU A 99 -1.02 14.97 10.33
N THR A 100 -0.56 13.93 11.03
CA THR A 100 -1.09 13.55 12.36
C THR A 100 -0.03 13.52 13.46
N GLY A 101 1.26 13.38 13.10
CA GLY A 101 2.35 13.14 14.05
C GLY A 101 2.35 11.74 14.66
N ASP A 102 1.51 10.81 14.18
CA ASP A 102 1.36 9.47 14.74
C ASP A 102 2.59 8.60 14.41
N LYS A 103 3.46 8.42 15.41
CA LYS A 103 4.74 7.67 15.27
C LYS A 103 4.56 6.23 14.79
N LYS A 104 3.40 5.61 15.03
CA LYS A 104 3.12 4.27 14.52
C LYS A 104 3.15 4.22 12.98
N CYS A 105 2.81 5.32 12.32
CA CYS A 105 2.91 5.43 10.86
C CYS A 105 4.37 5.42 10.40
N LEU A 106 5.28 6.05 11.15
CA LEU A 106 6.70 6.06 10.84
C LEU A 106 7.34 4.69 11.10
N GLU A 107 7.01 4.03 12.20
CA GLU A 107 7.47 2.66 12.51
C GLU A 107 7.03 1.68 11.40
N TRP A 108 5.79 1.78 10.94
CA TRP A 108 5.33 1.00 9.80
C TRP A 108 6.01 1.40 8.50
N PHE A 109 6.30 2.70 8.29
CA PHE A 109 6.97 3.17 7.09
C PHE A 109 8.35 2.53 6.98
N GLU A 110 9.15 2.53 8.04
CA GLU A 110 10.48 1.91 8.06
C GLU A 110 10.40 0.42 7.71
N LYS A 111 9.46 -0.31 8.32
CA LYS A 111 9.25 -1.73 8.03
C LYS A 111 8.85 -2.01 6.58
N VAL A 112 7.92 -1.23 6.03
CA VAL A 112 7.48 -1.39 4.62
C VAL A 112 8.57 -0.93 3.66
N HIS A 113 9.31 0.13 4.01
CA HIS A 113 10.44 0.66 3.24
C HIS A 113 11.49 -0.43 3.08
N ASP A 114 11.95 -1.02 4.18
CA ASP A 114 12.98 -2.04 4.17
C ASP A 114 12.56 -3.25 3.33
N TYR A 115 11.32 -3.71 3.48
CA TYR A 115 10.80 -4.77 2.61
C TYR A 115 10.80 -4.34 1.14
N THR A 116 10.30 -3.14 0.83
CA THR A 116 10.14 -2.68 -0.54
C THR A 116 11.48 -2.58 -1.26
N TRP A 117 12.47 -1.96 -0.62
CA TRP A 117 13.79 -1.73 -1.21
C TRP A 117 14.62 -3.00 -1.32
N ASN A 118 14.48 -3.95 -0.39
CA ASN A 118 15.21 -5.21 -0.43
C ASN A 118 14.64 -6.22 -1.45
N HIS A 119 13.34 -6.12 -1.78
CA HIS A 119 12.68 -7.13 -2.62
C HIS A 119 12.33 -6.65 -4.04
N PHE A 120 11.96 -5.39 -4.24
CA PHE A 120 11.53 -4.91 -5.57
C PHE A 120 12.63 -4.21 -6.35
N LYS A 121 13.56 -3.50 -5.70
CA LYS A 121 14.66 -2.85 -6.40
C LYS A 121 15.58 -3.91 -6.97
N ASP A 122 15.83 -3.82 -8.27
CA ASP A 122 16.80 -4.68 -8.92
C ASP A 122 18.23 -4.18 -8.57
N PRO A 123 19.11 -5.08 -8.06
CA PRO A 123 20.45 -4.71 -7.67
C PRO A 123 21.42 -4.49 -8.85
N GLU A 124 21.10 -5.02 -10.04
CA GLU A 124 21.97 -4.97 -11.22
C GLU A 124 21.51 -3.88 -12.21
N TYR A 125 20.20 -3.80 -12.47
CA TYR A 125 19.64 -2.85 -13.43
C TYR A 125 18.73 -1.81 -12.79
N ALA A 126 18.62 -0.64 -13.41
CA ALA A 126 17.72 0.41 -12.94
C ALA A 126 16.25 -0.06 -12.88
N GLU A 127 15.46 0.62 -12.04
CA GLU A 127 14.02 0.38 -11.85
C GLU A 127 13.70 -0.93 -11.09
N TRP A 128 12.45 -1.13 -10.70
CA TRP A 128 11.96 -2.18 -9.81
C TRP A 128 11.27 -3.31 -10.57
N TYR A 129 11.41 -4.54 -10.09
CA TYR A 129 10.53 -5.63 -10.50
C TYR A 129 9.08 -5.31 -10.12
N GLY A 130 8.14 -5.78 -10.94
CA GLY A 130 6.71 -5.66 -10.64
C GLY A 130 6.21 -6.78 -9.72
N TYR A 131 6.56 -8.02 -10.07
CA TYR A 131 5.82 -9.18 -9.60
C TYR A 131 6.74 -10.13 -8.85
N LEU A 132 6.46 -10.31 -7.57
CA LEU A 132 7.12 -11.30 -6.73
C LEU A 132 6.11 -12.35 -6.28
N ASN A 133 6.59 -13.58 -6.06
CA ASN A 133 5.78 -14.59 -5.39
C ASN A 133 5.63 -14.25 -3.90
N ARG A 134 4.86 -15.05 -3.15
CA ARG A 134 4.63 -14.84 -1.71
C ARG A 134 5.92 -14.71 -0.89
N ARG A 135 6.97 -15.45 -1.27
CA ARG A 135 8.27 -15.47 -0.58
C ARG A 135 9.15 -14.25 -0.88
N GLY A 136 8.67 -13.34 -1.74
CA GLY A 136 9.43 -12.16 -2.15
C GLY A 136 10.49 -12.45 -3.20
N GLU A 137 10.39 -13.59 -3.90
CA GLU A 137 11.28 -13.96 -5.01
C GLU A 137 10.69 -13.44 -6.34
N VAL A 138 11.55 -13.04 -7.28
CA VAL A 138 11.12 -12.52 -8.58
C VAL A 138 10.32 -13.57 -9.34
N LEU A 139 9.03 -13.29 -9.57
CA LEU A 139 8.13 -14.16 -10.32
C LEU A 139 8.19 -13.86 -11.82
N LEU A 140 8.18 -12.58 -12.18
CA LEU A 140 8.30 -12.12 -13.57
C LEU A 140 9.48 -11.13 -13.66
N PRO A 141 10.58 -11.48 -14.35
CA PRO A 141 11.79 -10.65 -14.44
C PRO A 141 11.63 -9.53 -15.47
N LEU A 142 10.62 -8.67 -15.29
CA LEU A 142 10.30 -7.54 -16.17
C LEU A 142 10.24 -6.22 -15.38
N LYS A 143 10.66 -5.12 -16.02
CA LYS A 143 10.54 -3.74 -15.51
C LYS A 143 9.32 -3.00 -16.05
N GLY A 144 8.70 -3.53 -17.10
CA GLY A 144 7.47 -3.02 -17.68
C GLY A 144 6.69 -4.12 -18.38
N GLY A 145 5.42 -3.88 -18.61
CA GLY A 145 4.52 -4.82 -19.28
C GLY A 145 3.18 -4.15 -19.54
N LYS A 146 2.13 -4.95 -19.69
CA LYS A 146 0.77 -4.42 -19.91
C LYS A 146 0.28 -3.52 -18.77
N TRP A 147 0.66 -3.84 -17.53
CA TRP A 147 0.15 -3.19 -16.32
C TRP A 147 1.22 -2.50 -15.47
N LYS A 148 2.49 -2.60 -15.86
CA LYS A 148 3.61 -1.88 -15.25
C LYS A 148 4.24 -0.94 -16.25
N GLY A 149 4.26 0.33 -15.93
CA GLY A 149 4.88 1.38 -16.75
C GLY A 149 5.43 2.51 -15.88
N CYS A 150 5.77 3.61 -16.52
CA CYS A 150 6.32 4.82 -15.87
C CYS A 150 5.23 5.59 -15.12
N PHE A 151 4.70 5.02 -14.03
CA PHE A 151 3.65 5.64 -13.23
C PHE A 151 3.84 5.46 -11.71
N HIS A 152 3.45 4.30 -11.15
CA HIS A 152 3.48 4.10 -9.69
C HIS A 152 4.86 4.33 -9.08
N VAL A 153 5.92 3.81 -9.69
CA VAL A 153 7.30 3.98 -9.17
C VAL A 153 7.74 5.45 -9.18
N PRO A 154 7.78 6.16 -10.32
CA PRO A 154 8.22 7.55 -10.32
C PRO A 154 7.29 8.48 -9.52
N ARG A 155 5.96 8.30 -9.60
CA ARG A 155 4.99 9.07 -8.78
C ARG A 155 5.25 8.83 -7.30
N GLY A 156 5.39 7.57 -6.89
CA GLY A 156 5.51 7.21 -5.49
C GLY A 156 6.81 7.71 -4.87
N LEU A 157 7.93 7.59 -5.58
CA LEU A 157 9.21 8.15 -5.12
C LEU A 157 9.16 9.69 -5.03
N TYR A 158 8.55 10.35 -6.01
CA TYR A 158 8.36 11.81 -5.97
C TYR A 158 7.49 12.25 -4.79
N GLN A 159 6.38 11.56 -4.53
CA GLN A 159 5.49 11.83 -3.39
C GLN A 159 6.23 11.62 -2.06
N CYS A 160 6.94 10.50 -1.90
CA CYS A 160 7.69 10.21 -0.67
C CYS A 160 8.75 11.29 -0.41
N TRP A 161 9.54 11.65 -1.42
CA TRP A 161 10.54 12.70 -1.30
C TRP A 161 9.92 14.05 -0.90
N THR A 162 8.86 14.47 -1.59
CA THR A 162 8.19 15.76 -1.30
C THR A 162 7.65 15.80 0.14
N VAL A 163 7.04 14.71 0.61
CA VAL A 163 6.52 14.64 1.99
C VAL A 163 7.65 14.66 3.02
N LEU A 164 8.75 13.94 2.77
CA LEU A 164 9.93 13.96 3.65
C LEU A 164 10.56 15.36 3.74
N GLU A 165 10.67 16.08 2.63
CA GLU A 165 11.13 17.47 2.60
C GLU A 165 10.24 18.41 3.43
N GLU A 166 8.93 18.21 3.38
CA GLU A 166 7.99 18.99 4.20
C GLU A 166 8.11 18.65 5.70
N ILE A 167 8.34 17.37 6.04
CA ILE A 167 8.57 16.93 7.42
C ILE A 167 9.83 17.60 7.99
N ILE A 168 10.96 17.53 7.27
CA ILE A 168 12.24 18.10 7.71
C ILE A 168 12.15 19.61 7.93
N LYS A 169 11.39 20.34 7.11
CA LYS A 169 11.21 21.81 7.25
C LYS A 169 10.30 22.21 8.40
N SER A 170 9.53 21.26 8.94
CA SER A 170 8.59 21.50 10.03
C SER A 170 9.19 21.21 11.41
N GLU A 171 10.40 20.63 11.45
CA GLU A 171 11.26 20.48 12.64
C GLU A 171 12.15 21.72 12.84
#